data_AF-A0AAE9PYQ6-F1
#
_entry.id   AF-A0AAE9PYQ6-F1
#
_cell.length_a   1.000
_cell.length_b   1.000
_cell.length_c   1.000
_cell.angle_alpha   90.00
_cell.angle_beta   90.00
_cell.angle_gamma   90.00
#
_symmetry.space_group_name_H-M   'P 1'
#
loop_
_entity.id
_entity.type
_entity.pdbx_description
1 polymer ?
#
loop_
_entity_poly.entity_id
_entity_poly.type
_entity_poly.pdbx_seq_one_letter_code
_entity_poly.pdbx_strand_id
1 'polypeptide(L)' 'MYGAYQVLEGPAIEGLAILEFPTFEEAQAWYFSPAYQKALKHRLRGGRYRGVIVDSL' A
#
# COMPACT_ATOMS: atom_id res chain seq x y z
N MET A 1 10.93 1.63 -11.59
CA MET A 1 11.16 3.08 -11.44
C MET A 1 9.81 3.69 -11.08
N TYR A 2 9.69 4.32 -9.92
CA TYR A 2 8.44 4.99 -9.54
C TYR A 2 8.28 6.25 -10.41
N GLY A 3 7.03 6.68 -10.65
CA GLY A 3 6.76 7.98 -11.26
C GLY A 3 7.31 9.13 -10.40
N ALA A 4 7.26 10.36 -10.90
CA ALA A 4 7.67 11.52 -10.10
C ALA A 4 6.83 11.63 -8.83
N TYR A 5 7.49 11.72 -7.67
CA TYR A 5 6.85 11.98 -6.38
C TYR A 5 7.72 12.94 -5.55
N GLN A 6 7.08 13.63 -4.61
CA GLN A 6 7.76 14.52 -3.66
C GLN A 6 7.26 14.21 -2.25
N VAL A 7 8.18 14.00 -1.32
CA VAL A 7 7.87 13.95 0.10
C VAL A 7 7.81 15.39 0.60
N LEU A 8 6.62 15.87 0.94
CA LEU A 8 6.43 17.22 1.48
C LEU A 8 6.78 17.29 2.97
N GLU A 9 6.38 16.27 3.73
CA GLU A 9 6.62 16.15 5.18
C GLU A 9 6.85 14.69 5.59
N GLY A 10 7.66 14.49 6.64
CA GLY A 10 7.99 13.17 7.19
C GLY A 10 9.24 12.51 6.58
N PRO A 11 9.53 11.24 6.93
CA PRO A 11 10.70 10.52 6.44
C PRO A 11 10.67 10.28 4.93
N ALA A 12 11.85 10.24 4.31
CA ALA A 12 11.99 9.86 2.91
C ALA A 12 11.45 8.44 2.63
N ILE A 13 10.90 8.25 1.43
CA ILE A 13 10.49 6.95 0.91
C ILE A 13 11.28 6.65 -0.36
N GLU A 14 11.47 5.38 -0.67
CA GLU A 14 12.09 4.94 -1.94
C GLU A 14 11.06 4.86 -3.07
N GLY A 15 9.77 4.76 -2.71
CA GLY A 15 8.66 4.77 -3.66
C GLY A 15 7.29 4.57 -3.03
N LEU A 16 6.26 4.74 -3.85
CA LEU A 16 4.85 4.62 -3.49
C LEU A 16 4.11 3.74 -4.51
N ALA A 17 3.16 2.95 -4.04
CA ALA A 17 2.18 2.27 -4.88
C ALA A 17 0.79 2.80 -4.56
N ILE A 18 0.01 3.13 -5.59
CA ILE A 18 -1.39 3.52 -5.49
C ILE A 18 -2.20 2.44 -6.23
N LEU A 19 -3.20 1.89 -5.55
CA LEU A 19 -4.11 0.89 -6.10
C LEU A 19 -5.53 1.44 -6.01
N GLU A 20 -6.28 1.31 -7.09
CA GLU A 20 -7.69 1.70 -7.16
C GLU A 20 -8.56 0.44 -7.16
N PHE A 21 -9.64 0.47 -6.39
CA PHE A 21 -10.62 -0.61 -6.28
C PHE A 21 -12.02 -0.03 -6.48
N PRO A 22 -12.98 -0.82 -7.00
CA PRO A 22 -14.37 -0.39 -7.17
C PRO A 22 -15.05 0.05 -5.87
N THR A 23 -14.71 -0.61 -4.74
CA THR A 23 -15.27 -0.30 -3.42
C THR A 23 -14.21 -0.42 -2.32
N PHE A 24 -14.48 0.19 -1.18
CA PHE A 24 -13.65 0.07 0.01
C PHE A 24 -13.57 -1.38 0.51
N GLU A 25 -14.69 -2.11 0.47
CA GLU A 25 -14.76 -3.52 0.86
C GLU A 25 -13.89 -4.39 -0.03
N GLU A 26 -13.84 -4.13 -1.34
CA GLU A 26 -12.98 -4.88 -2.25
C GLU A 26 -11.50 -4.63 -1.97
N ALA A 27 -11.11 -3.39 -1.63
CA ALA A 27 -9.75 -3.07 -1.21
C ALA A 27 -9.37 -3.81 0.09
N GLN A 28 -10.29 -3.86 1.06
CA GLN A 28 -10.10 -4.62 2.30
C GLN A 28 -10.01 -6.12 2.01
N ALA A 29 -10.92 -6.68 1.23
CA ALA A 29 -10.95 -8.10 0.89
C ALA A 29 -9.65 -8.51 0.18
N TRP A 30 -9.12 -7.67 -0.70
CA TRP A 30 -7.81 -7.88 -1.31
C TRP A 30 -6.68 -7.91 -0.28
N TYR A 31 -6.57 -6.87 0.57
CA TYR A 31 -5.49 -6.76 1.55
C TYR A 31 -5.54 -7.90 2.58
N PHE A 32 -6.71 -8.26 3.08
CA PHE A 32 -6.90 -9.31 4.09
C PHE A 32 -7.02 -10.71 3.49
N SER A 33 -6.93 -10.87 2.16
CA SER A 33 -6.96 -12.18 1.51
C SER A 33 -5.82 -13.09 2.01
N PRO A 34 -6.03 -14.41 2.13
CA PRO A 34 -4.98 -15.34 2.53
C PRO A 34 -3.74 -15.28 1.63
N ALA A 35 -3.96 -15.06 0.33
CA ALA A 35 -2.88 -14.93 -0.65
C ALA A 35 -2.02 -13.68 -0.39
N TYR A 36 -2.64 -12.51 -0.22
CA TYR A 36 -1.89 -11.29 0.04
C TYR A 36 -1.25 -11.30 1.42
N GLN A 37 -1.93 -11.81 2.45
CA GLN A 37 -1.36 -11.95 3.80
C GLN A 37 -0.14 -12.89 3.84
N LYS A 38 -0.11 -13.94 3.01
CA LYS A 38 1.08 -14.77 2.84
C LYS A 38 2.23 -13.98 2.21
N ALA A 39 1.96 -13.20 1.16
CA ALA A 39 2.96 -12.36 0.49
C ALA A 39 3.45 -11.20 1.38
N LEU A 40 2.58 -10.62 2.20
CA LEU A 40 2.86 -9.51 3.11
C LEU A 40 4.04 -9.83 4.05
N LYS A 41 4.13 -11.08 4.53
CA LYS A 41 5.23 -11.53 5.39
C LYS A 41 6.60 -11.36 4.74
N HIS A 42 6.70 -11.56 3.42
CA HIS A 42 7.93 -11.33 2.68
C HIS A 42 8.18 -9.83 2.49
N ARG A 43 7.13 -9.07 2.14
CA ARG A 43 7.22 -7.62 1.96
C ARG A 43 7.75 -6.92 3.20
N LEU A 44 7.20 -7.22 4.38
CA LEU A 44 7.60 -6.60 5.66
C LEU A 44 9.06 -6.88 6.06
N ARG A 45 9.68 -7.96 5.55
CA ARG A 45 11.12 -8.21 5.76
C ARG A 45 12.01 -7.34 4.87
N GLY A 46 11.46 -6.79 3.79
CA GLY A 46 12.19 -5.97 2.83
C GLY A 46 12.25 -4.48 3.20
N GLY A 47 11.57 -4.02 4.25
CA GLY A 47 11.59 -2.60 4.61
C GLY A 47 10.51 -2.18 5.60
N ARG A 48 10.46 -0.87 5.85
CA ARG A 48 9.42 -0.23 6.67
C ARG A 48 8.36 0.36 5.74
N TYR A 49 7.11 0.02 5.98
CA TYR A 49 6.00 0.42 5.11
C TYR A 49 4.89 1.10 5.91
N ARG A 50 4.16 1.97 5.22
CA ARG A 50 2.87 2.50 5.65
C ARG A 50 1.83 2.04 4.64
N GLY A 51 0.69 1.54 5.12
CA GLY A 51 -0.46 1.16 4.30
C GLY A 51 -1.70 1.86 4.80
N VAL A 52 -2.49 2.43 3.89
CA VAL A 52 -3.74 3.13 4.18
C VAL A 52 -4.73 2.73 3.08
N ILE A 53 -5.97 2.44 3.48
CA ILE A 53 -7.11 2.36 2.56
C ILE A 53 -7.95 3.59 2.88
N VAL A 54 -8.30 4.34 1.85
CA VAL A 54 -9.10 5.56 1.96
C VAL A 54 -10.33 5.37 1.07
N ASP A 55 -11.49 5.74 1.59
CA ASP A 55 -12.70 5.86 0.79
C ASP A 55 -12.79 7.27 0.22
N SER A 56 -13.40 7.44 -0.95
CA SER A 56 -13.76 8.77 -1.42
C SER A 56 -14.85 9.37 -0.52
N LEU A 57 -14.77 10.68 -0.26
CA LEU A 57 -15.79 11.41 0.50
C LEU A 57 -17.17 11.38 -0.17
#